data_AF-Q64MB8-F1
#
_entry.id   AF-Q64MB8-F1
#
_cell.length_a   1.000
_cell.length_b   1.000
_cell.length_c   1.000
_cell.angle_alpha   90.00
_cell.angle_beta   90.00
_cell.angle_gamma   90.00
#
_symmetry.space_group_name_H-M   'P 1'
#
loop_
_entity.id
_entity.type
_entity.pdbx_description
1 polymer ?
#
loop_
_entity_poly.entity_id
_entity_poly.type
_entity_poly.pdbx_seq_one_letter_code
_entity_poly.pdbx_strand_id
1 'polypeptide(L)'
;MARNFTLRLGEVEDQKLQQIKTLVGETTDTGAIKHIIRNYAELSSRYDSEMKRNKKLSSDYQDIKQKVKLFCSALNDLNKL
;
A
#
# COMPACT_ATOMS: atom_id res chain seq x y z
N MET A 1 13.75 -8.69 -38.04
CA MET A 1 14.68 -8.64 -36.91
C MET A 1 13.95 -8.10 -35.69
N ALA A 2 13.90 -8.84 -34.59
CA ALA A 2 13.34 -8.32 -33.34
C ALA A 2 14.27 -7.20 -32.82
N ARG A 3 13.71 -6.02 -32.51
CA ARG A 3 14.46 -4.96 -31.83
C ARG A 3 14.66 -5.38 -30.38
N ASN A 4 15.89 -5.75 -30.02
CA ASN A 4 16.26 -6.01 -28.64
C ASN A 4 16.45 -4.67 -27.94
N PHE A 5 15.58 -4.36 -26.99
CA PHE A 5 15.72 -3.19 -26.12
C PHE A 5 16.50 -3.61 -24.87
N THR A 6 17.62 -2.95 -24.60
CA THR A 6 18.32 -3.09 -23.33
C THR A 6 17.79 -2.05 -22.36
N LEU A 7 17.08 -2.50 -21.33
CA LEU A 7 16.67 -1.64 -20.22
C LEU A 7 17.90 -1.34 -19.36
N ARG A 8 18.28 -0.07 -19.26
CA ARG A 8 19.34 0.37 -18.33
C ARG A 8 18.68 0.74 -17.02
N LEU A 9 18.96 -0.04 -15.99
CA LEU A 9 18.50 0.20 -14.62
C LEU A 9 19.67 0.70 -13.79
N GLY A 10 19.41 1.70 -12.95
CA GLY A 10 20.31 2.06 -11.86
C GLY A 10 20.23 1.04 -10.71
N GLU A 11 21.14 1.14 -9.75
CA GLU A 11 21.23 0.19 -8.62
C GLU A 11 19.93 0.08 -7.82
N VAL A 12 19.25 1.21 -7.57
CA VAL A 12 17.97 1.25 -6.84
C VAL A 12 16.86 0.51 -7.61
N GLU A 13 16.86 0.65 -8.92
CA GLU A 13 15.82 0.07 -9.78
C GLU A 13 16.03 -1.43 -9.93
N ASP A 14 17.28 -1.88 -10.05
CA ASP A 14 17.63 -3.30 -10.03
C ASP A 14 17.25 -3.96 -8.69
N GLN A 15 17.57 -3.32 -7.56
CA GLN A 15 17.16 -3.83 -6.24
C GLN A 15 15.65 -3.99 -6.13
N LYS A 16 14.88 -3.00 -6.59
CA LYS A 16 13.41 -3.09 -6.62
C LYS A 16 12.94 -4.22 -7.52
N LEU A 17 13.59 -4.42 -8.66
CA LEU A 17 13.24 -5.51 -9.58
C LEU A 17 13.50 -6.88 -8.95
N GLN A 18 14.61 -7.05 -8.22
CA GLN A 18 14.87 -8.29 -7.48
C GLN A 18 13.82 -8.54 -6.38
N GLN A 19 13.40 -7.50 -5.65
CA GLN A 19 12.31 -7.63 -4.68
C GLN A 19 11.00 -8.06 -5.34
N ILE A 20 10.66 -7.45 -6.47
CA ILE A 20 9.45 -7.80 -7.22
C ILE A 20 9.52 -9.25 -7.68
N LYS A 21 10.65 -9.71 -8.23
CA LYS A 21 10.88 -11.11 -8.60
C LYS A 21 10.56 -12.08 -7.46
N THR A 22 11.06 -11.80 -6.27
CA THR A 22 10.75 -12.60 -5.07
C THR A 22 9.26 -12.57 -4.73
N LEU A 23 8.62 -11.40 -4.76
CA LEU A 23 7.21 -11.23 -4.43
C LEU A 23 6.27 -11.97 -5.40
N VAL A 24 6.58 -11.94 -6.70
CA VAL A 24 5.74 -12.54 -7.75
C VAL A 24 6.14 -13.98 -8.11
N GLY A 25 7.23 -14.49 -7.52
CA GLY A 25 7.74 -15.84 -7.79
C GLY A 25 8.40 -16.00 -9.16
N GLU A 26 8.91 -14.91 -9.75
CA GLU A 26 9.56 -14.91 -11.06
C GLU A 26 11.08 -15.03 -10.93
N THR A 27 11.71 -15.84 -11.77
CA THR A 27 13.17 -16.04 -11.75
C THR A 27 13.90 -15.10 -12.70
N THR A 28 13.20 -14.53 -13.68
CA THR A 28 13.78 -13.66 -14.70
C THR A 28 13.25 -12.23 -14.61
N ASP A 29 14.11 -11.28 -14.93
CA ASP A 29 13.79 -9.85 -14.96
C ASP A 29 12.67 -9.57 -15.97
N THR A 30 12.73 -10.22 -17.13
CA THR A 30 11.67 -10.13 -18.15
C THR A 30 10.34 -10.69 -17.67
N GLY A 31 10.36 -11.79 -16.91
CA GLY A 31 9.16 -12.39 -16.30
C GLY A 31 8.51 -11.41 -15.33
N ALA A 32 9.29 -10.85 -14.41
CA ALA A 32 8.81 -9.83 -13.47
C ALA A 32 8.26 -8.59 -14.18
N ILE A 33 8.97 -8.05 -15.19
CA ILE A 33 8.50 -6.89 -15.95
C ILE A 33 7.17 -7.20 -16.67
N LYS A 34 7.05 -8.37 -17.32
CA LYS A 34 5.80 -8.80 -17.96
C LYS A 34 4.66 -8.94 -16.95
N HIS A 35 4.95 -9.49 -15.76
CA HIS A 35 3.98 -9.61 -14.69
C HIS A 35 3.48 -8.22 -14.25
N ILE A 36 4.39 -7.27 -14.03
CA ILE A 36 4.03 -5.88 -13.68
C ILE A 36 3.14 -5.30 -14.78
N ILE A 37 3.57 -5.32 -16.04
CA ILE A 37 2.83 -4.72 -17.16
C ILE A 37 1.42 -5.31 -17.28
N ARG A 38 1.30 -6.65 -17.17
CA ARG A 38 0.01 -7.34 -17.28
C ARG A 38 -0.95 -6.97 -16.15
N ASN A 39 -0.43 -6.85 -14.93
CA ASN A 39 -1.25 -6.70 -13.74
C ASN A 39 -1.31 -5.25 -13.22
N TYR A 40 -0.58 -4.31 -13.81
CA TYR A 40 -0.42 -2.94 -13.30
C TYR A 40 -1.76 -2.23 -13.08
N ALA A 41 -2.66 -2.29 -14.07
CA ALA A 41 -3.96 -1.62 -13.98
C ALA A 41 -4.82 -2.16 -12.81
N GLU A 42 -4.84 -3.49 -12.63
CA GLU A 42 -5.56 -4.13 -11.53
C GLU A 42 -4.91 -3.79 -10.18
N LEU A 43 -3.60 -3.96 -10.07
CA LEU A 43 -2.84 -3.69 -8.85
C LEU A 43 -2.98 -2.22 -8.42
N SER A 44 -2.93 -1.28 -9.36
CA SER A 44 -3.14 0.14 -9.10
C SER A 44 -4.55 0.42 -8.61
N SER A 45 -5.57 -0.14 -9.26
CA SER A 45 -6.96 0.03 -8.84
C SER A 45 -7.23 -0.53 -7.43
N ARG A 46 -6.65 -1.70 -7.12
CA ARG A 46 -6.72 -2.31 -5.80
C ARG A 46 -6.00 -1.46 -4.75
N TYR A 47 -4.81 -0.96 -5.06
CA TYR A 47 -4.07 -0.05 -4.18
C TYR A 47 -4.89 1.20 -3.85
N ASP A 48 -5.48 1.85 -4.86
CA ASP A 48 -6.28 3.06 -4.66
C ASP A 48 -7.52 2.78 -3.81
N SER A 49 -8.17 1.63 -4.03
CA SER A 49 -9.34 1.21 -3.26
C SER A 49 -9.00 0.97 -1.78
N GLU A 50 -7.91 0.23 -1.52
CA GLU A 50 -7.45 -0.03 -0.15
C GLU A 50 -6.95 1.24 0.54
N MET A 51 -6.28 2.14 -0.18
CA MET A 51 -5.89 3.44 0.36
C MET A 51 -7.13 4.25 0.82
N LYS A 52 -8.18 4.31 0.00
CA LYS A 52 -9.43 5.00 0.35
C LYS A 52 -10.10 4.35 1.56
N ARG A 53 -10.14 3.01 1.60
CA ARG A 53 -10.68 2.25 2.74
C ARG A 53 -9.90 2.56 4.02
N ASN A 54 -8.58 2.56 3.97
CA ASN A 54 -7.72 2.85 5.12
C ASN A 54 -7.93 4.29 5.61
N LYS A 55 -8.04 5.27 4.69
CA LYS A 55 -8.36 6.67 5.06
C LYS A 55 -9.70 6.77 5.79
N LYS A 56 -10.74 6.09 5.30
CA LYS A 56 -12.05 6.06 5.96
C LYS A 56 -11.96 5.45 7.36
N LEU A 57 -11.34 4.28 7.47
CA LEU A 57 -11.18 3.58 8.74
C LEU A 57 -10.39 4.42 9.77
N SER A 58 -9.36 5.14 9.31
CA SER A 58 -8.57 6.04 10.16
C SER A 58 -9.42 7.20 10.67
N SER A 59 -10.28 7.79 9.83
CA SER A 59 -11.23 8.83 10.24
C SER A 59 -12.22 8.30 11.28
N ASP A 60 -12.86 7.16 11.00
CA ASP A 60 -13.82 6.54 11.91
C ASP A 60 -13.19 6.23 13.29
N TYR A 61 -11.94 5.76 13.28
CA TYR A 61 -11.18 5.50 14.50
C TYR A 61 -10.91 6.78 15.30
N GLN A 62 -10.56 7.88 14.64
CA GLN A 62 -10.34 9.17 15.32
C GLN A 62 -11.65 9.68 15.96
N ASP A 63 -12.77 9.55 15.25
CA ASP A 63 -14.08 9.95 15.78
C ASP A 63 -14.47 9.14 17.02
N ILE A 64 -14.29 7.82 16.97
CA ILE A 64 -14.54 6.94 18.13
C ILE A 64 -13.61 7.31 19.28
N LYS A 65 -12.32 7.49 19.00
CA LYS A 65 -11.33 7.88 20.02
C LYS A 65 -11.71 9.19 20.70
N GLN A 66 -12.20 10.18 19.95
CA GLN A 66 -12.67 11.45 20.51
C GLN A 66 -13.90 11.24 21.39
N LYS A 67 -14.89 10.46 20.95
CA LYS A 67 -16.09 10.14 21.74
C LYS A 67 -15.74 9.45 23.06
N VAL A 68 -14.85 8.45 23.02
CA VAL A 68 -14.37 7.76 24.23
C VAL A 68 -13.66 8.73 25.16
N LYS A 69 -12.81 9.61 24.63
CA LYS A 69 -12.13 10.63 25.43
C LYS A 69 -13.12 11.57 26.13
N LEU A 70 -14.14 12.03 25.42
CA LEU A 70 -15.20 12.88 25.99
C LEU A 70 -15.98 12.14 27.07
N PHE A 71 -16.34 10.87 26.83
CA PHE A 71 -17.04 10.04 27.79
C PHE A 71 -16.21 9.82 29.08
N CYS A 72 -14.94 9.47 28.94
CA CYS A 72 -14.03 9.33 30.09
C CYS A 72 -13.85 10.65 30.84
N SER A 73 -13.80 11.79 30.14
CA SER A 73 -13.75 13.10 30.79
C SER A 73 -15.02 13.36 31.62
N ALA A 74 -16.20 13.15 31.03
CA ALA A 74 -17.48 13.36 31.72
C ALA A 74 -17.63 12.46 32.95
N LEU A 75 -17.20 11.19 32.87
CA LEU A 75 -17.17 10.29 34.02
C LEU A 75 -16.22 10.78 35.12
N ASN A 76 -15.04 11.27 34.75
CA ASN A 76 -14.10 11.83 35.72
C ASN A 76 -14.65 13.09 36.39
N ASP A 77 -15.41 13.92 35.68
CA ASP A 77 -16.02 15.12 36.23
C ASP A 77 -17.18 14.76 37.18
N LEU A 78 -17.96 13.72 36.85
CA LEU A 78 -18.99 13.17 37.74
C LEU A 78 -18.42 12.55 39.02
N ASN A 79 -17.25 11.91 38.94
CA ASN A 79 -16.60 11.30 40.11
C ASN A 79 -15.91 12.32 41.03
N LYS A 80 -15.82 13.60 40.61
CA LYS A 80 -15.28 14.71 41.41
C LYS A 80 -16.37 15.53 42.10
N LEU A 81 -17.64 15.30 41.78
CA LEU A 81 -18.82 15.79 42.50
C LEU A 81 -19.10 14.90 43.70
#